data_AF-A0A0F9QXW1-F1
#
_entry.id   AF-A0A0F9QXW1-F1
#
_cell.length_a   1.000
_cell.length_b   1.000
_cell.length_c   1.000
_cell.angle_alpha   90.00
_cell.angle_beta   90.00
_cell.angle_gamma   90.00
#
_symmetry.space_group_name_H-M   'P 1'
#
loop_
_entity.id
_entity.type
_entity.pdbx_description
1 polymer ?
#
loop_
_entity_poly.entity_id
_entity_poly.type
_entity_poly.pdbx_seq_one_letter_code
_entity_poly.pdbx_strand_id
1 'polypeptide(L)'
;MNEITTQSDRAVVFWSCKDSDEYLHHTTKEEAIEDCLDGIDVLDGTVTVYGYARMIVSKPGISDADDLLDEFLCGNWEEYISEDGPDITDRMQDAALTFLAVVHEEFIPWSCEVVTTEEVDVAAWITDHRPDWIKNMEDGK
;
A
#
# COMPACT_ATOMS: atom_id res chain seq x y z
N MET A 1 18.20 5.59 -22.12
CA MET A 1 17.22 4.82 -21.34
C MET A 1 17.94 4.46 -20.07
N ASN A 2 17.59 5.10 -18.96
CA ASN A 2 18.18 4.79 -17.66
C ASN A 2 17.20 3.86 -16.96
N GLU A 3 17.64 2.65 -16.67
CA GLU A 3 16.97 1.76 -15.73
C GLU A 3 17.01 2.44 -14.37
N ILE A 4 15.84 2.85 -13.87
CA ILE A 4 15.69 3.30 -12.50
C ILE A 4 15.52 2.01 -11.68
N THR A 5 16.64 1.36 -11.37
CA THR A 5 16.64 0.37 -10.28
C THR A 5 16.61 1.16 -8.98
N THR A 6 15.41 1.49 -8.50
CA THR A 6 15.21 2.13 -7.19
C THR A 6 15.42 1.07 -6.12
N GLN A 7 16.67 0.72 -5.84
CA GLN A 7 17.01 -0.09 -4.68
C GLN A 7 17.12 0.86 -3.48
N SER A 8 16.05 0.92 -2.69
CA SER A 8 15.99 1.71 -1.47
C SER A 8 16.48 0.85 -0.29
N ASP A 9 17.34 1.37 0.59
CA ASP A 9 17.85 0.66 1.79
C ASP A 9 16.76 0.32 2.83
N ARG A 10 15.49 0.53 2.49
CA ARG A 10 14.34 0.34 3.35
C ARG A 10 13.90 -1.11 3.33
N ALA A 11 13.70 -1.70 4.50
CA ALA A 11 13.25 -3.07 4.62
C ALA A 11 11.88 -3.28 3.95
N VAL A 12 11.79 -4.28 3.09
CA VAL A 12 10.52 -4.72 2.49
C VAL A 12 9.61 -5.25 3.58
N VAL A 13 8.37 -4.77 3.60
CA VAL A 13 7.33 -5.20 4.54
C VAL A 13 6.29 -6.08 3.85
N PHE A 14 6.01 -5.80 2.57
CA PHE A 14 5.04 -6.57 1.78
C PHE A 14 5.58 -6.87 0.39
N TRP A 15 5.04 -7.92 -0.23
CA TRP A 15 5.35 -8.32 -1.58
C TRP A 15 4.06 -8.42 -2.42
N SER A 16 4.15 -8.14 -3.72
CA SER A 16 3.06 -8.40 -4.67
C SER A 16 3.64 -8.58 -6.08
N CYS A 17 2.95 -9.31 -6.92
CA CYS A 17 3.26 -9.41 -8.36
C CYS A 17 2.51 -8.35 -9.20
N LYS A 18 1.80 -7.42 -8.54
CA LYS A 18 1.12 -6.27 -9.16
C LYS A 18 1.89 -4.99 -8.84
N ASP A 19 2.09 -4.15 -9.86
CA ASP A 19 2.81 -2.85 -9.78
C ASP A 19 2.05 -1.81 -8.94
N SER A 20 0.76 -2.04 -8.68
CA SER A 20 -0.08 -1.17 -7.86
C SER A 20 -1.19 -1.97 -7.17
N ASP A 21 -0.83 -2.78 -6.17
CA ASP A 21 -1.80 -3.56 -5.44
C ASP A 21 -2.53 -2.71 -4.39
N GLU A 22 -3.87 -2.70 -4.46
CA GLU A 22 -4.72 -2.03 -3.47
C GLU A 22 -4.71 -2.76 -2.12
N TYR A 23 -4.35 -4.06 -2.11
CA TYR A 23 -4.42 -4.93 -0.94
C TYR A 23 -3.10 -5.67 -0.71
N LEU A 24 -2.07 -4.95 -0.24
CA LEU A 24 -0.81 -5.54 0.18
C LEU A 24 -0.97 -6.34 1.48
N HIS A 25 -0.74 -7.65 1.41
CA HIS A 25 -0.88 -8.56 2.55
C HIS A 25 0.17 -9.67 2.62
N HIS A 26 0.79 -10.05 1.50
CA HIS A 26 1.86 -11.05 1.49
C HIS A 26 3.11 -10.52 2.16
N THR A 27 3.63 -11.23 3.16
CA THR A 27 4.79 -10.78 3.96
C THR A 27 6.10 -11.38 3.48
N THR A 28 6.01 -12.42 2.65
CA THR A 28 7.15 -13.06 2.01
C THR A 28 7.03 -12.97 0.49
N LYS A 29 8.16 -13.04 -0.20
CA LYS A 29 8.20 -13.00 -1.66
C LYS A 29 7.53 -14.25 -2.24
N GLU A 30 7.73 -15.39 -1.57
CA GLU A 30 7.24 -16.70 -1.97
C GLU A 30 5.72 -16.78 -1.92
N GLU A 31 5.09 -16.24 -0.86
CA GLU A 31 3.62 -16.14 -0.78
C GLU A 31 3.04 -15.34 -1.95
N ALA A 32 3.66 -14.21 -2.29
CA ALA A 32 3.21 -13.35 -3.38
C ALA A 32 3.36 -14.01 -4.77
N ILE A 33 4.45 -14.77 -4.97
CA ILE A 33 4.67 -15.52 -6.21
C ILE A 33 3.68 -16.69 -6.29
N GLU A 34 3.48 -17.43 -5.20
CA GLU A 34 2.55 -18.55 -5.16
C GLU A 34 1.12 -18.10 -5.47
N ASP A 35 0.62 -17.06 -4.81
CA ASP A 35 -0.71 -16.49 -5.06
C ASP A 35 -0.85 -15.95 -6.49
N CYS A 36 0.22 -15.37 -7.05
CA CYS A 36 0.22 -14.91 -8.44
C CYS A 36 0.16 -16.06 -9.44
N LEU A 37 0.77 -17.20 -9.13
CA LEU A 37 0.86 -18.36 -10.01
C LEU A 37 -0.28 -19.37 -9.77
N ASP A 38 -1.06 -19.22 -8.69
CA ASP A 38 -2.18 -20.11 -8.39
C ASP A 38 -3.21 -20.09 -9.53
N GLY A 39 -3.54 -21.28 -10.04
CA GLY A 39 -4.46 -21.45 -11.16
C GLY A 39 -3.90 -21.09 -12.55
N ILE A 40 -2.59 -20.81 -12.69
CA ILE A 40 -1.96 -20.61 -14.01
C ILE A 40 -1.51 -21.95 -14.61
N ASP A 41 -2.01 -22.28 -15.79
CA ASP A 41 -1.67 -23.50 -16.54
C ASP A 41 -0.36 -23.39 -17.35
N VAL A 42 0.22 -22.19 -17.42
CA VAL A 42 1.36 -21.84 -18.27
C VAL A 42 2.60 -21.63 -17.40
N LEU A 43 3.56 -22.55 -17.51
CA LEU A 43 4.78 -22.57 -16.68
C LEU A 43 5.96 -21.80 -17.31
N ASP A 44 5.81 -21.32 -18.54
CA ASP A 44 6.84 -20.59 -19.28
C ASP A 44 6.64 -19.06 -19.20
N GLY A 45 7.68 -18.37 -18.75
CA GLY A 45 7.71 -16.91 -18.70
C GLY A 45 8.41 -16.36 -17.47
N THR A 46 8.26 -15.05 -17.30
CA THR A 46 8.77 -14.28 -16.16
C THR A 46 7.63 -13.56 -15.48
N VAL A 47 7.65 -13.52 -14.15
CA VAL A 47 6.77 -12.67 -13.34
C VAL A 47 7.61 -11.58 -12.69
N THR A 48 7.08 -10.35 -12.71
CA THR A 48 7.70 -9.24 -11.97
C THR A 48 7.13 -9.21 -10.56
N VAL A 49 8.01 -9.18 -9.57
CA VAL A 49 7.67 -9.14 -8.16
C VAL A 49 8.18 -7.83 -7.56
N TYR A 50 7.31 -7.16 -6.84
CA TYR A 50 7.54 -5.85 -6.24
C TYR A 50 7.60 -6.01 -4.72
N GLY A 51 8.65 -5.48 -4.11
CA GLY A 51 8.74 -5.34 -2.66
C GLY A 51 8.36 -3.93 -2.25
N TYR A 52 7.49 -3.83 -1.25
CA TYR A 52 6.90 -2.60 -0.77
C TYR A 52 7.36 -2.29 0.66
N ALA A 53 7.65 -1.02 0.92
CA ALA A 53 7.88 -0.52 2.27
C ALA A 53 6.84 0.54 2.63
N ARG A 54 6.53 0.68 3.92
CA ARG A 54 5.66 1.77 4.43
C ARG A 54 6.21 3.12 4.02
N MET A 55 5.42 4.05 3.53
CA MET A 55 5.91 5.42 3.32
C MET A 55 6.22 6.06 4.68
N ILE A 56 7.37 6.74 4.79
CA ILE A 56 7.63 7.62 5.91
C ILE A 56 7.12 8.99 5.50
N VAL A 57 5.99 9.40 6.04
CA VAL A 57 5.53 10.78 5.89
C VAL A 57 6.30 11.61 6.91
N SER A 58 7.24 12.42 6.44
CA SER A 58 7.77 13.53 7.23
C SER A 58 6.59 14.41 7.60
N LYS A 59 6.32 14.53 8.92
CA LYS A 59 5.22 15.28 9.57
C LYS A 59 4.35 16.06 8.58
N PRO A 60 3.05 15.70 8.41
CA PRO A 60 2.21 16.42 7.47
C PRO A 60 2.26 17.91 7.80
N GLY A 61 2.34 18.74 6.75
CA GLY A 61 2.45 20.18 6.91
C GLY A 61 1.21 20.70 7.62
N ILE A 62 1.36 21.79 8.37
CA ILE A 62 0.23 22.46 9.05
C ILE A 62 -0.90 22.80 8.07
N SER A 63 -0.63 22.94 6.77
CA SER A 63 -1.66 23.17 5.74
C SER A 63 -2.70 22.06 5.64
N ASP A 64 -2.28 20.80 5.80
CA ASP A 64 -3.20 19.66 5.70
C ASP A 64 -4.13 19.62 6.93
N ALA A 65 -3.69 20.19 8.05
CA ALA A 65 -4.45 20.29 9.27
C ALA A 65 -5.58 21.33 9.15
N ASP A 66 -5.34 22.47 8.49
CA ASP A 66 -6.37 23.48 8.23
C ASP A 66 -7.44 22.96 7.25
N ASP A 67 -7.04 22.23 6.20
CA ASP A 67 -8.00 21.62 5.25
C ASP A 67 -8.83 20.50 5.93
N LEU A 68 -8.20 19.67 6.78
CA LEU A 68 -8.90 18.62 7.53
C LEU A 68 -9.79 19.21 8.64
N LEU A 69 -9.39 20.35 9.21
CA LEU A 69 -10.18 21.12 10.16
C LEU A 69 -11.43 21.69 9.49
N ASP A 70 -11.27 22.31 8.33
CA ASP A 70 -12.38 22.83 7.53
C ASP A 70 -13.31 21.69 7.07
N GLU A 71 -12.77 20.54 6.65
CA GLU A 71 -13.57 19.37 6.33
C GLU A 71 -14.31 18.79 7.56
N PHE A 72 -13.65 18.71 8.72
CA PHE A 72 -14.27 18.19 9.94
C PHE A 72 -15.34 19.16 10.51
N LEU A 73 -15.07 20.46 10.46
CA LEU A 73 -15.95 21.50 10.98
C LEU A 73 -17.00 21.99 9.97
N CYS A 74 -16.88 21.71 8.67
CA CYS A 74 -17.84 22.15 7.67
C CYS A 74 -18.46 20.99 6.87
N GLY A 75 -17.72 19.91 6.63
CA GLY A 75 -18.10 18.82 5.72
C GLY A 75 -19.27 17.93 6.20
N ASN A 76 -19.57 17.92 7.51
CA ASN A 76 -20.69 17.14 8.09
C ASN A 76 -21.93 17.95 8.43
N TRP A 77 -21.96 19.24 8.07
CA TRP A 77 -23.02 20.13 8.54
C TRP A 77 -24.17 20.31 7.55
N GLU A 78 -24.18 19.66 6.38
CA GLU A 78 -25.31 19.76 5.43
C GLU A 78 -26.69 19.48 6.06
N GLU A 79 -26.75 18.67 7.13
CA GLU A 79 -27.98 18.40 7.89
C GLU A 79 -28.26 19.39 9.05
N TYR A 80 -27.32 20.27 9.39
CA TYR A 80 -27.32 21.12 10.59
C TYR A 80 -27.02 22.62 10.33
N ILE A 81 -26.80 23.02 9.07
CA ILE A 81 -26.43 24.40 8.67
C ILE A 81 -27.64 25.34 8.68
N SER A 82 -27.48 26.52 9.30
CA SER A 82 -28.29 27.72 9.00
C SER A 82 -27.78 28.39 7.72
N GLU A 83 -28.58 29.16 6.97
CA GLU A 83 -28.17 29.74 5.66
C GLU A 83 -26.79 30.43 5.62
N ASP A 84 -26.23 30.82 6.77
CA ASP A 84 -24.94 31.50 6.93
C ASP A 84 -23.74 30.58 7.29
N GLY A 85 -23.94 29.26 7.43
CA GLY A 85 -22.88 28.31 7.84
C GLY A 85 -22.84 28.04 9.36
N PRO A 86 -21.89 27.21 9.84
CA PRO A 86 -21.72 26.93 11.27
C PRO A 86 -20.96 28.05 12.00
N ASP A 87 -21.41 28.40 13.21
CA ASP A 87 -20.70 29.33 14.11
C ASP A 87 -19.59 28.59 14.87
N ILE A 88 -18.39 28.59 14.30
CA ILE A 88 -17.21 27.92 14.87
C ILE A 88 -16.62 28.80 15.97
N THR A 89 -16.69 28.33 17.23
CA THR A 89 -16.09 29.05 18.37
C THR A 89 -14.58 28.79 18.50
N ASP A 90 -13.85 29.72 19.11
CA ASP A 90 -12.41 29.57 19.42
C ASP A 90 -12.10 28.24 20.14
N ARG A 91 -12.99 27.78 21.03
CA ARG A 91 -12.81 26.52 21.76
C ARG A 91 -12.90 25.29 20.85
N MET A 92 -13.72 25.34 19.80
CA MET A 92 -13.83 24.26 18.81
C MET A 92 -12.56 24.20 17.96
N GLN A 93 -12.04 25.37 17.58
CA GLN A 93 -10.78 25.49 16.85
C GLN A 93 -9.60 24.96 17.68
N ASP A 94 -9.47 25.36 18.96
CA ASP A 94 -8.42 24.87 19.86
C ASP A 94 -8.47 23.34 20.05
N ALA A 95 -9.67 22.78 20.20
CA ALA A 95 -9.86 21.33 20.38
C ALA A 95 -9.44 20.56 19.12
N ALA A 96 -9.78 21.07 17.95
CA ALA A 96 -9.47 20.43 16.69
C ALA A 96 -7.98 20.55 16.34
N LEU A 97 -7.33 21.69 16.61
CA LEU A 97 -5.87 21.82 16.53
C LEU A 97 -5.15 20.81 17.43
N THR A 98 -5.67 20.58 18.64
CA THR A 98 -5.13 19.57 19.56
C THR A 98 -5.31 18.16 18.99
N PHE A 99 -6.48 17.85 18.44
CA PHE A 99 -6.75 16.55 17.80
C PHE A 99 -5.82 16.32 16.61
N LEU A 100 -5.65 17.32 15.74
CA LEU A 100 -4.78 17.23 14.57
C LEU A 100 -3.32 17.06 14.97
N ALA A 101 -2.85 17.76 16.00
CA ALA A 101 -1.51 17.53 16.52
C ALA A 101 -1.29 16.07 16.95
N VAL A 102 -2.25 15.47 17.65
CA VAL A 102 -2.20 14.06 18.05
C VAL A 102 -2.27 13.13 16.83
N VAL A 103 -3.15 13.41 15.87
CA VAL A 103 -3.20 12.64 14.61
C VAL A 103 -1.87 12.73 13.88
N HIS A 104 -1.23 13.88 13.77
CA HIS A 104 0.09 13.98 13.11
C HIS A 104 1.19 13.23 13.85
N GLU A 105 1.10 13.13 15.19
CA GLU A 105 2.07 12.39 16.00
C GLU A 105 1.86 10.87 15.93
N GLU A 106 0.61 10.43 15.86
CA GLU A 106 0.24 9.02 15.99
C GLU A 106 -0.15 8.36 14.65
N PHE A 107 -0.51 9.13 13.63
CA PHE A 107 -0.94 8.62 12.34
C PHE A 107 0.24 8.11 11.53
N ILE A 108 0.33 6.79 11.46
CA ILE A 108 1.24 6.08 10.57
C ILE A 108 0.44 5.71 9.31
N PRO A 109 0.64 6.40 8.18
CA PRO A 109 -0.11 6.10 6.97
C PRO A 109 0.12 4.66 6.53
N TRP A 110 -0.97 4.00 6.13
CA TRP A 110 -0.88 2.66 5.55
C TRP A 110 -0.23 2.67 4.16
N SER A 111 -0.10 3.83 3.52
CA SER A 111 0.52 3.98 2.21
C SER A 111 1.89 3.30 2.15
N CYS A 112 2.12 2.57 1.07
CA CYS A 112 3.37 1.88 0.80
C CYS A 112 3.93 2.36 -0.55
N GLU A 113 5.24 2.26 -0.70
CA GLU A 113 5.95 2.55 -1.95
C GLU A 113 6.79 1.34 -2.36
N VAL A 114 6.98 1.16 -3.68
CA VAL A 114 7.88 0.13 -4.21
C VAL A 114 9.32 0.50 -3.89
N VAL A 115 10.04 -0.41 -3.25
CA VAL A 115 11.44 -0.25 -2.85
C VAL A 115 12.39 -1.27 -3.48
N THR A 116 11.84 -2.31 -4.12
CA THR A 116 12.58 -3.28 -4.93
C THR A 116 11.66 -3.88 -5.99
N THR A 117 12.26 -4.28 -7.11
CA THR A 117 11.59 -4.94 -8.22
C THR A 117 12.50 -6.04 -8.74
N GLU A 118 11.97 -7.25 -8.87
CA GLU A 118 12.69 -8.43 -9.31
C GLU A 118 11.91 -9.16 -10.40
N GLU A 119 12.60 -9.70 -11.39
CA GLU A 119 12.00 -10.64 -12.35
C GLU A 119 12.32 -12.08 -11.91
N VAL A 120 11.30 -12.92 -11.89
CA VAL A 120 11.39 -14.32 -11.50
C VAL A 120 11.02 -15.19 -12.70
N ASP A 121 11.93 -16.10 -13.07
CA ASP A 121 11.66 -17.15 -14.05
C ASP A 121 10.71 -18.18 -13.44
N VAL A 122 9.52 -18.32 -14.03
CA VAL A 122 8.43 -19.12 -13.48
C VAL A 122 8.81 -20.61 -13.44
N ALA A 123 9.40 -21.13 -14.51
CA ALA A 123 9.77 -22.54 -14.61
C ALA A 123 10.84 -22.93 -13.57
N ALA A 124 11.88 -22.11 -13.43
CA ALA A 124 12.91 -22.31 -12.43
C ALA A 124 12.36 -22.21 -11.01
N TRP A 125 11.50 -21.21 -10.75
CA TRP A 125 10.91 -21.02 -9.43
C TRP A 125 10.03 -22.21 -9.02
N ILE A 126 9.14 -22.67 -9.91
CA ILE A 126 8.27 -23.83 -9.65
C ILE A 126 9.09 -25.11 -9.44
N THR A 127 10.15 -25.30 -10.22
CA THR A 127 11.05 -26.46 -10.07
C THR A 127 11.67 -26.52 -8.68
N ASP A 128 12.03 -25.38 -8.11
CA ASP A 128 12.70 -25.27 -6.81
C ASP A 128 11.72 -25.27 -5.62
N HIS A 129 10.57 -24.58 -5.76
CA HIS A 129 9.65 -24.30 -4.64
C HIS A 129 8.38 -25.16 -4.66
N ARG A 130 7.83 -25.45 -5.86
CA ARG A 130 6.56 -26.18 -6.06
C ARG A 130 6.67 -27.31 -7.09
N PRO A 131 7.60 -28.28 -6.92
CA PRO A 131 7.75 -29.38 -7.86
C PRO A 131 6.51 -30.30 -7.91
N ASP A 132 5.62 -30.21 -6.93
CA ASP A 132 4.32 -30.88 -6.90
C ASP A 132 3.38 -30.41 -8.03
N TRP A 133 3.46 -29.14 -8.44
CA TRP A 133 2.63 -28.60 -9.52
C TRP A 133 2.95 -29.22 -10.88
N ILE A 134 4.22 -29.54 -11.11
CA ILE A 134 4.66 -30.20 -12.33
C ILE A 134 4.04 -31.61 -12.44
N LYS A 135 4.08 -32.39 -11.33
CA LYS A 135 3.54 -33.76 -11.31
C LYS A 135 2.04 -33.80 -11.55
N ASN A 136 1.29 -32.88 -10.94
CA ASN A 136 -0.16 -32.81 -11.10
C ASN A 136 -0.57 -32.47 -12.55
N MET A 137 0.26 -31.74 -13.29
CA MET A 137 0.03 -31.45 -14.72
C MET A 137 0.42 -32.62 -15.64
N GLU A 138 1.39 -33.45 -15.25
CA GLU A 138 1.74 -34.66 -16.00
C GLU A 138 0.69 -35.77 -15.84
N ASP A 139 0.11 -35.92 -14.65
CA ASP A 139 -0.92 -36.93 -14.35
C ASP A 139 -2.34 -36.55 -14.86
N GLY A 140 -2.53 -35.28 -15.26
CA GLY A 140 -3.79 -34.74 -15.80
C GLY A 140 -3.93 -34.77 -17.32
N LYS A 141 -2.94 -35.31 -18.06
CA LYS A 141 -2.99 -35.54 -19.52
C LYS A 141 -3.40 -36.96 -19.87
#